data_AF-A0A954F9E4-F1
#
_entry.id   AF-A0A954F9E4-F1
#
_cell.length_a   1.000
_cell.length_b   1.000
_cell.length_c   1.000
_cell.angle_alpha   90.00
_cell.angle_beta   90.00
_cell.angle_gamma   90.00
#
_symmetry.space_group_name_H-M   'P 1'
#
loop_
_entity.id
_entity.type
_entity.pdbx_description
1 polymer ?
#
loop_
_entity_poly.entity_id
_entity_poly.type
_entity_poly.pdbx_seq_one_letter_code
_entity_poly.pdbx_strand_id
1 'polypeptide(L)'
;MSFLQRNCARKTIWPILVVCLICSSMSGCATTPYVYQPALIQSPEPLMAEGESQIARGKRRPFIDGIGWVVGIPGKVLLWDRRIDNHNVSPETEAAIAAYLEKNGLEQVKVRINEYDPVGEWKRLRRNKAVGWGWRYTAGTLTALTYTVLPGRIIGGDNYNPFTNTISLYSDHPAVALHEGGHAKDFGTRKYKGTYAVAGALPIVSLWPEAIATNDALGYLRAEEEYELEEEAYEVLYPAYATYIAGAATPFLPYGDLAVKAGAVIPGHLAGRWKAREVKQEQLARHARSELQQVSATQTEPASDQTDENPQQIQQAHFEQMARPDEQEMQTDQSVKRLNFNQAGE
;
A
#
# COMPACT_ATOMS: atom_id res chain seq x y z
N MET A 1 53.12 18.08 12.86
CA MET A 1 51.69 18.38 13.12
C MET A 1 50.77 17.52 12.22
N SER A 2 50.74 16.18 12.34
CA SER A 2 49.91 15.34 11.44
C SER A 2 49.59 13.93 11.99
N PHE A 3 49.24 13.80 13.27
CA PHE A 3 48.70 12.53 13.79
C PHE A 3 47.51 12.71 14.74
N LEU A 4 47.42 13.87 15.42
CA LEU A 4 46.32 14.18 16.34
C LEU A 4 45.02 14.64 15.65
N GLN A 5 45.06 15.06 14.39
CA GLN A 5 43.85 15.50 13.66
C GLN A 5 42.99 14.34 13.11
N ARG A 6 43.54 13.13 12.91
CA ARG A 6 42.78 11.99 12.35
C ARG A 6 41.87 11.31 13.38
N ASN A 7 42.18 11.41 14.67
CA ASN A 7 41.42 10.75 15.72
C ASN A 7 40.21 11.54 16.23
N CYS A 8 40.17 12.87 15.99
CA CYS A 8 39.04 13.70 16.42
C CYS A 8 37.85 13.57 15.45
N ALA A 9 38.10 13.52 14.14
CA ALA A 9 37.05 13.40 13.13
C ALA A 9 36.32 12.03 13.14
N ARG A 10 37.00 10.96 13.58
CA ARG A 10 36.42 9.60 13.60
C ARG A 10 35.43 9.38 14.74
N LYS A 11 35.50 10.18 15.82
CA LYS A 11 34.64 10.03 17.01
C LYS A 11 33.31 10.79 16.91
N THR A 12 33.23 11.81 16.06
CA THR A 12 32.01 12.62 15.87
C THR A 12 31.08 12.10 14.76
N ILE A 13 31.57 11.28 13.83
CA ILE A 13 30.75 10.72 12.73
C ILE A 13 29.79 9.61 13.23
N TRP A 14 30.23 8.81 14.19
CA TRP A 14 29.46 7.68 14.72
C TRP A 14 28.16 8.08 15.46
N PRO A 15 28.15 9.08 16.37
CA PRO A 15 26.92 9.52 17.01
C PRO A 15 25.93 10.16 16.02
N ILE A 16 26.41 10.84 14.98
CA ILE A 16 25.55 11.43 13.95
C ILE A 16 24.86 10.34 13.12
N LEU A 17 25.59 9.29 12.73
CA LEU A 17 25.00 8.13 12.03
C LEU A 17 23.95 7.42 12.88
N VAL A 18 24.20 7.25 14.19
CA VAL A 18 23.23 6.64 15.12
C VAL A 18 22.00 7.52 15.28
N VAL A 19 22.15 8.85 15.41
CA VAL A 19 21.02 9.78 15.49
C VAL A 19 20.20 9.80 14.20
N CYS A 20 20.85 9.80 13.03
CA CYS A 20 20.14 9.70 11.74
C CYS A 20 19.40 8.36 11.58
N LEU A 21 19.98 7.25 12.06
CA LEU A 21 19.34 5.94 12.06
C LEU A 21 18.09 5.91 12.97
N ILE A 22 18.18 6.55 14.15
CA ILE A 22 17.08 6.67 15.11
C ILE A 22 15.98 7.62 14.62
N CYS A 23 16.32 8.76 14.01
CA CYS A 23 15.31 9.66 13.45
C CYS A 23 14.56 9.04 12.25
N SER A 24 15.22 8.17 11.50
CA SER A 24 14.60 7.48 10.35
C SER A 24 13.58 6.43 10.77
N SER A 25 13.76 5.79 11.95
CA SER A 25 12.79 4.82 12.47
C SER A 25 11.56 5.44 13.14
N MET A 26 11.59 6.75 13.42
CA MET A 26 10.48 7.47 14.07
C MET A 26 9.58 8.24 13.10
N SER A 27 9.90 8.31 11.82
CA SER A 27 9.18 9.16 10.84
C SER A 27 8.10 8.41 10.02
N GLY A 28 7.95 7.10 10.22
CA GLY A 28 6.97 6.27 9.49
C GLY A 28 5.67 6.09 10.27
N CYS A 29 4.91 7.16 10.46
CA CYS A 29 3.49 7.05 10.77
C CYS A 29 2.74 7.23 9.45
N ALA A 30 2.06 6.19 8.98
CA ALA A 30 1.05 6.35 7.95
C ALA A 30 0.09 7.48 8.41
N THR A 31 -0.08 8.50 7.58
CA THR A 31 -0.90 9.65 7.96
C THR A 31 -2.38 9.27 7.89
N THR A 32 -2.98 9.05 9.05
CA THR A 32 -4.44 8.89 9.19
C THR A 32 -5.05 10.21 9.71
N PRO A 33 -6.13 10.72 9.10
CA PRO A 33 -6.87 10.14 7.97
C PRO A 33 -6.17 10.35 6.62
N TYR A 34 -6.26 9.34 5.75
CA TYR A 34 -5.82 9.45 4.35
C TYR A 34 -6.68 10.47 3.60
N VAL A 35 -6.06 11.25 2.72
CA VAL A 35 -6.75 12.28 1.95
C VAL A 35 -6.88 11.83 0.50
N TYR A 36 -8.09 11.45 0.09
CA TYR A 36 -8.43 11.22 -1.31
C TYR A 36 -8.53 12.56 -2.06
N GLN A 37 -8.17 12.55 -3.35
CA GLN A 37 -8.30 13.69 -4.25
C GLN A 37 -7.84 15.01 -3.62
N PRO A 38 -6.55 15.15 -3.25
CA PRO A 38 -6.06 16.41 -2.70
C PRO A 38 -6.32 17.52 -3.71
N ALA A 39 -6.37 18.77 -3.25
CA ALA A 39 -6.56 19.93 -4.13
C ALA A 39 -5.42 20.01 -5.16
N LEU A 40 -5.62 19.38 -6.32
CA LEU A 40 -4.66 19.33 -7.40
C LEU A 40 -4.52 20.75 -7.95
N ILE A 41 -3.28 21.20 -8.11
CA ILE A 41 -3.05 22.52 -8.69
C ILE A 41 -3.37 22.42 -10.16
N GLN A 42 -4.45 23.10 -10.57
CA GLN A 42 -4.84 23.25 -11.95
C GLN A 42 -3.70 23.90 -12.73
N SER A 43 -2.93 23.04 -13.39
CA SER A 43 -1.85 23.38 -14.28
C SER A 43 -2.15 22.69 -15.61
N PRO A 44 -1.69 23.22 -16.74
CA PRO A 44 -1.85 22.58 -18.04
C PRO A 44 -0.97 21.32 -18.13
N GLU A 45 -1.39 20.28 -17.42
CA GLU A 45 -0.85 18.94 -17.45
C GLU A 45 -1.03 18.31 -18.84
N PRO A 46 -0.17 17.36 -19.22
CA PRO A 46 -0.34 16.64 -20.48
C PRO A 46 -1.54 15.69 -20.37
N LEU A 47 -2.72 16.16 -20.82
CA LEU A 47 -3.89 15.31 -21.00
C LEU A 47 -3.58 14.17 -21.98
N MET A 48 -4.31 13.07 -21.82
CA MET A 48 -4.28 11.97 -22.79
C MET A 48 -4.69 12.52 -24.17
N ALA A 49 -4.00 12.08 -25.22
CA ALA A 49 -4.46 12.36 -26.57
C ALA A 49 -5.81 11.64 -26.82
N GLU A 50 -6.57 12.10 -27.80
CA GLU A 50 -7.82 11.45 -28.18
C GLU A 50 -7.56 9.97 -28.55
N GLY A 51 -8.28 9.05 -27.89
CA GLY A 51 -8.10 7.61 -28.04
C GLY A 51 -6.86 7.02 -27.35
N GLU A 52 -6.06 7.81 -26.65
CA GLU A 52 -4.94 7.32 -25.84
C GLU A 52 -5.43 6.76 -24.50
N SER A 53 -5.11 5.50 -24.20
CA SER A 53 -5.42 4.92 -22.89
C SER A 53 -4.52 5.50 -21.79
N GLN A 54 -5.09 5.72 -20.60
CA GLN A 54 -4.33 6.16 -19.43
C GLN A 54 -3.28 5.11 -19.03
N ILE A 55 -3.69 3.84 -18.98
CA ILE A 55 -2.83 2.69 -18.73
C ILE A 55 -2.56 2.00 -20.05
N ALA A 56 -1.29 1.86 -20.40
CA ALA A 56 -0.83 1.23 -21.63
C ALA A 56 0.13 0.08 -21.31
N ARG A 57 -0.16 -1.09 -21.88
CA ARG A 57 0.64 -2.30 -21.69
C ARG A 57 1.48 -2.57 -22.93
N GLY A 58 2.79 -2.70 -22.74
CA GLY A 58 3.72 -3.07 -23.80
C GLY A 58 3.47 -4.50 -24.28
N LYS A 59 3.65 -4.74 -25.59
CA LYS A 59 3.65 -6.10 -26.14
C LYS A 59 4.71 -6.95 -25.46
N ARG A 60 4.42 -8.22 -25.15
CA ARG A 60 5.38 -9.17 -24.57
C ARG A 60 6.58 -9.37 -25.51
N ARG A 61 7.81 -9.29 -24.97
CA ARG A 61 9.08 -9.44 -25.69
C ARG A 61 9.99 -10.36 -24.87
N PRO A 62 9.84 -11.69 -24.96
CA PRO A 62 10.43 -12.64 -24.01
C PRO A 62 11.97 -12.51 -23.88
N PHE A 63 12.66 -12.15 -24.95
CA PHE A 63 14.11 -11.92 -24.90
C PHE A 63 14.47 -10.65 -24.10
N ILE A 64 13.81 -9.52 -24.39
CA ILE A 64 14.07 -8.24 -23.71
C ILE A 64 13.63 -8.35 -22.24
N ASP A 65 12.44 -8.90 -22.01
CA ASP A 65 11.87 -9.11 -20.68
C ASP A 65 12.73 -10.09 -19.87
N GLY A 66 13.32 -11.10 -20.51
CA GLY A 66 14.25 -12.04 -19.89
C GLY A 66 15.58 -11.38 -19.47
N ILE A 67 16.14 -10.49 -20.31
CA ILE A 67 17.31 -9.69 -19.92
C ILE A 67 16.95 -8.80 -18.73
N GLY A 68 15.82 -8.09 -18.80
CA GLY A 68 15.35 -7.24 -17.70
C GLY A 68 15.19 -8.01 -16.39
N TRP A 69 14.62 -9.22 -16.45
CA TRP A 69 14.47 -10.10 -15.29
C TRP A 69 15.81 -10.42 -14.61
N VAL A 70 16.84 -10.72 -15.42
CA VAL A 70 18.22 -10.99 -14.94
C VAL A 70 18.85 -9.73 -14.36
N VAL A 71 18.73 -8.59 -15.04
CA VAL A 71 19.26 -7.30 -14.55
C VAL A 71 18.61 -6.91 -13.22
N GLY A 72 17.34 -7.26 -13.02
CA GLY A 72 16.61 -7.03 -11.77
C GLY A 72 16.93 -8.01 -10.62
N ILE A 73 17.81 -9.01 -10.80
CA ILE A 73 18.17 -9.96 -9.72
C ILE A 73 18.68 -9.25 -8.46
N PRO A 74 19.56 -8.23 -8.52
CA PRO A 74 20.00 -7.52 -7.32
C PRO A 74 18.86 -6.89 -6.54
N GLY A 75 17.86 -6.30 -7.22
CA GLY A 75 16.66 -5.75 -6.58
C GLY A 75 15.84 -6.82 -5.86
N LYS A 76 15.61 -7.96 -6.52
CA LYS A 76 14.91 -9.11 -5.92
C LYS A 76 15.61 -9.64 -4.66
N VAL A 77 16.94 -9.66 -4.67
CA VAL A 77 17.74 -10.10 -3.52
C VAL A 77 17.71 -9.05 -2.41
N LEU A 78 17.90 -7.77 -2.74
CA LEU A 78 17.91 -6.68 -1.77
C LEU A 78 16.56 -6.52 -1.05
N LEU A 79 15.45 -6.70 -1.77
CA LEU A 79 14.10 -6.52 -1.25
C LEU A 79 13.43 -7.85 -0.83
N TRP A 80 14.11 -8.99 -0.98
CA TRP A 80 13.56 -10.32 -0.69
C TRP A 80 12.25 -10.68 -1.41
N ASP A 81 11.93 -10.00 -2.52
CA ASP A 81 10.72 -10.24 -3.28
C ASP A 81 11.04 -10.48 -4.76
N ARG A 82 10.58 -11.62 -5.29
CA ARG A 82 10.83 -12.06 -6.67
C ARG A 82 9.99 -11.31 -7.70
N ARG A 83 8.94 -10.60 -7.26
CA ARG A 83 8.03 -9.79 -8.07
C ARG A 83 8.67 -8.48 -8.53
N ILE A 84 9.73 -8.03 -7.83
CA ILE A 84 10.49 -6.82 -8.17
C ILE A 84 11.24 -6.99 -9.49
N ASP A 85 11.09 -6.03 -10.40
CA ASP A 85 11.70 -6.02 -11.74
C ASP A 85 11.53 -7.36 -12.46
N ASN A 86 10.37 -8.01 -12.32
CA ASN A 86 10.12 -9.31 -12.92
C ASN A 86 9.65 -9.20 -14.39
N HIS A 87 9.32 -7.98 -14.85
CA HIS A 87 8.78 -7.67 -16.17
C HIS A 87 7.52 -8.47 -16.54
N ASN A 88 6.78 -8.91 -15.53
CA ASN A 88 5.54 -9.66 -15.67
C ASN A 88 4.50 -9.13 -14.67
N VAL A 89 4.03 -7.92 -14.93
CA VAL A 89 3.03 -7.24 -14.09
C VAL A 89 1.67 -7.90 -14.30
N SER A 90 1.06 -8.35 -13.22
CA SER A 90 -0.22 -9.05 -13.19
C SER A 90 -1.41 -8.09 -13.42
N PRO A 91 -2.59 -8.62 -13.79
CA PRO A 91 -3.83 -7.84 -13.80
C PRO A 91 -4.17 -7.23 -12.45
N GLU A 92 -3.82 -7.88 -11.34
CA GLU A 92 -4.10 -7.41 -9.98
C GLU A 92 -3.30 -6.14 -9.66
N THR A 93 -1.99 -6.12 -9.98
CA THR A 93 -1.16 -4.91 -9.85
C THR A 93 -1.66 -3.77 -10.75
N GLU A 94 -2.09 -4.09 -11.97
CA GLU A 94 -2.67 -3.12 -12.90
C GLU A 94 -4.00 -2.54 -12.38
N ALA A 95 -4.87 -3.39 -11.82
CA ALA A 95 -6.14 -2.97 -11.23
C ALA A 95 -5.92 -2.11 -9.97
N ALA A 96 -4.94 -2.44 -9.13
CA ALA A 96 -4.60 -1.67 -7.94
C ALA A 96 -4.20 -0.23 -8.27
N ILE A 97 -3.31 -0.05 -9.26
CA ILE A 97 -2.92 1.30 -9.69
C ILE A 97 -4.06 2.03 -10.41
N ALA A 98 -4.88 1.33 -11.20
CA ALA A 98 -6.06 1.94 -11.83
C ALA A 98 -7.02 2.52 -10.78
N ALA A 99 -7.39 1.71 -9.78
CA ALA A 99 -8.28 2.12 -8.70
C ALA A 99 -7.69 3.29 -7.89
N TYR A 100 -6.38 3.25 -7.61
CA TYR A 100 -5.69 4.34 -6.91
C TYR A 100 -5.75 5.65 -7.70
N LEU A 101 -5.46 5.63 -9.01
CA LEU A 101 -5.48 6.83 -9.84
C LEU A 101 -6.89 7.41 -9.95
N GLU A 102 -7.90 6.57 -10.12
CA GLU A 102 -9.31 6.98 -10.17
C GLU A 102 -9.74 7.64 -8.85
N LYS A 103 -9.53 6.96 -7.72
CA LYS A 103 -9.90 7.47 -6.39
C LYS A 103 -9.15 8.74 -6.00
N ASN A 104 -7.99 9.01 -6.60
CA ASN A 104 -7.22 10.23 -6.36
C ASN A 104 -7.37 11.30 -7.45
N GLY A 105 -8.23 11.08 -8.46
CA GLY A 105 -8.49 12.06 -9.52
C GLY A 105 -7.27 12.34 -10.40
N LEU A 106 -6.44 11.33 -10.65
CA LEU A 106 -5.16 11.43 -11.34
C LEU A 106 -5.24 11.06 -12.84
N GLU A 107 -6.32 11.45 -13.50
CA GLU A 107 -6.64 11.11 -14.91
C GLU A 107 -5.54 11.54 -15.91
N GLN A 108 -4.79 12.58 -15.59
CA GLN A 108 -3.69 13.10 -16.41
C GLN A 108 -2.43 12.22 -16.40
N VAL A 109 -2.30 11.30 -15.43
CA VAL A 109 -1.10 10.49 -15.23
C VAL A 109 -1.10 9.33 -16.20
N LYS A 110 -0.04 9.21 -17.01
CA LYS A 110 0.14 8.05 -17.90
C LYS A 110 0.76 6.91 -17.13
N VAL A 111 0.27 5.68 -17.30
CA VAL A 111 0.92 4.47 -16.78
C VAL A 111 1.39 3.61 -17.95
N ARG A 112 2.64 3.19 -17.91
CA ARG A 112 3.29 2.36 -18.93
C ARG A 112 3.78 1.07 -18.30
N ILE A 113 3.06 -0.02 -18.53
CA ILE A 113 3.37 -1.34 -18.00
C ILE A 113 4.21 -2.09 -19.03
N ASN A 114 5.51 -2.29 -18.75
CA ASN A 114 6.46 -2.90 -19.68
C ASN A 114 6.47 -2.26 -21.09
N GLU A 115 5.98 -1.04 -21.23
CA GLU A 115 5.90 -0.33 -22.50
C GLU A 115 7.14 0.55 -22.71
N TYR A 116 7.69 0.49 -23.92
CA TYR A 116 8.78 1.35 -24.35
C TYR A 116 8.31 2.24 -25.50
N ASP A 117 8.03 3.51 -25.20
CA ASP A 117 7.48 4.50 -26.13
C ASP A 117 8.22 5.85 -25.99
N PRO A 118 9.48 5.94 -26.46
CA PRO A 118 10.27 7.16 -26.33
C PRO A 118 9.61 8.33 -27.06
N VAL A 119 8.99 8.10 -28.22
CA VAL A 119 8.33 9.15 -28.99
C VAL A 119 7.15 9.74 -28.19
N GLY A 120 6.36 8.91 -27.53
CA GLY A 120 5.31 9.37 -26.62
C GLY A 120 5.85 10.18 -25.46
N GLU A 121 6.96 9.76 -24.84
CA GLU A 121 7.60 10.52 -23.75
C GLU A 121 8.08 11.90 -24.22
N TRP A 122 8.73 12.00 -25.39
CA TRP A 122 9.11 13.31 -25.97
C TRP A 122 7.90 14.18 -26.32
N LYS A 123 6.80 13.58 -26.80
CA LYS A 123 5.54 14.30 -27.04
C LYS A 123 4.93 14.80 -25.71
N ARG A 124 4.87 13.95 -24.68
CA ARG A 124 4.36 14.30 -23.34
C ARG A 124 5.22 15.38 -22.69
N LEU A 125 6.55 15.28 -22.77
CA LEU A 125 7.47 16.30 -22.28
C LEU A 125 7.13 17.67 -22.86
N ARG A 126 7.02 17.78 -24.19
CA ARG A 126 6.67 19.05 -24.86
C ARG A 126 5.27 19.56 -24.49
N ARG A 127 4.30 18.67 -24.28
CA ARG A 127 2.92 18.98 -23.90
C ARG A 127 2.78 19.38 -22.43
N ASN A 128 3.65 18.91 -21.54
CA ASN A 128 3.57 19.21 -20.11
C ASN A 128 3.92 20.68 -19.86
N LYS A 129 2.91 21.54 -19.76
CA LYS A 129 3.05 22.96 -19.48
C LYS A 129 2.99 23.26 -17.97
N ALA A 130 2.66 22.28 -17.13
CA ALA A 130 2.76 22.37 -15.67
C ALA A 130 4.22 22.45 -15.18
N VAL A 131 5.16 21.92 -15.96
CA VAL A 131 6.60 22.13 -15.73
C VAL A 131 7.10 23.36 -16.50
N GLY A 132 7.74 24.28 -15.75
CA GLY A 132 8.36 25.47 -16.32
C GLY A 132 9.34 25.14 -17.45
N TRP A 133 9.38 25.98 -18.49
CA TRP A 133 10.10 25.68 -19.73
C TRP A 133 11.59 25.38 -19.53
N GLY A 134 12.24 26.08 -18.58
CA GLY A 134 13.66 25.88 -18.25
C GLY A 134 13.93 24.45 -17.76
N TRP A 135 13.19 24.00 -16.74
CA TRP A 135 13.30 22.62 -16.24
C TRP A 135 12.85 21.56 -17.23
N ARG A 136 11.76 21.85 -17.97
CA ARG A 136 11.26 20.94 -19.00
C ARG A 136 12.32 20.63 -20.06
N TYR A 137 13.04 21.64 -20.55
CA TYR A 137 14.00 21.46 -21.64
C TYR A 137 15.45 21.23 -21.17
N THR A 138 15.71 21.22 -19.86
CA THR A 138 17.01 20.83 -19.28
C THR A 138 16.89 19.45 -18.63
N ALA A 139 16.50 19.40 -17.36
CA ALA A 139 16.31 18.16 -16.61
C ALA A 139 15.31 17.23 -17.30
N GLY A 140 14.19 17.76 -17.80
CA GLY A 140 13.21 16.96 -18.53
C GLY A 140 13.77 16.32 -19.81
N THR A 141 14.54 17.07 -20.62
CA THR A 141 15.26 16.52 -21.79
C THR A 141 16.23 15.41 -21.37
N LEU A 142 16.98 15.61 -20.28
CA LEU A 142 17.89 14.59 -19.76
C LEU A 142 17.12 13.32 -19.35
N THR A 143 16.00 13.43 -18.63
CA THR A 143 15.19 12.26 -18.27
C THR A 143 14.62 11.53 -19.48
N ALA A 144 14.11 12.26 -20.48
CA ALA A 144 13.58 11.68 -21.71
C ALA A 144 14.68 11.01 -22.56
N LEU A 145 15.88 11.60 -22.61
CA LEU A 145 17.04 11.01 -23.26
C LEU A 145 17.51 9.75 -22.54
N THR A 146 17.61 9.79 -21.21
CA THR A 146 17.94 8.61 -20.40
C THR A 146 16.94 7.49 -20.67
N TYR A 147 15.63 7.76 -20.60
CA TYR A 147 14.59 6.79 -20.96
C TYR A 147 14.79 6.23 -22.38
N THR A 148 15.12 7.10 -23.34
CA THR A 148 15.33 6.70 -24.74
C THR A 148 16.54 5.79 -24.90
N VAL A 149 17.68 6.11 -24.30
CA VAL A 149 18.94 5.36 -24.49
C VAL A 149 19.01 4.13 -23.59
N LEU A 150 18.43 4.23 -22.39
CA LEU A 150 18.46 3.23 -21.34
C LEU A 150 17.02 2.79 -21.03
N PRO A 151 16.45 1.87 -21.84
CA PRO A 151 15.06 1.46 -21.66
C PRO A 151 14.87 0.81 -20.29
N GLY A 152 13.98 1.36 -19.47
CA GLY A 152 13.63 0.78 -18.16
C GLY A 152 13.11 -0.66 -18.28
N ARG A 153 12.59 -1.04 -19.46
CA ARG A 153 12.26 -2.43 -19.77
C ARG A 153 13.45 -3.41 -19.69
N ILE A 154 14.68 -2.91 -19.73
CA ILE A 154 15.91 -3.70 -19.57
C ILE A 154 16.56 -3.41 -18.21
N ILE A 155 16.60 -2.15 -17.79
CA ILE A 155 17.32 -1.77 -16.57
C ILE A 155 16.47 -1.95 -15.30
N GLY A 156 15.17 -2.11 -15.46
CA GLY A 156 14.21 -2.14 -14.37
C GLY A 156 13.99 -0.76 -13.76
N GLY A 157 13.46 -0.76 -12.55
CA GLY A 157 13.17 0.42 -11.76
C GLY A 157 11.82 1.02 -12.13
N ASP A 158 10.79 0.64 -11.40
CA ASP A 158 9.54 1.38 -11.36
C ASP A 158 9.84 2.84 -10.99
N ASN A 159 9.21 3.77 -11.69
CA ASN A 159 9.43 5.19 -11.44
C ASN A 159 8.30 6.06 -12.01
N TYR A 160 8.05 7.16 -11.31
CA TYR A 160 7.29 8.29 -11.79
C TYR A 160 8.23 9.37 -12.34
N ASN A 161 8.00 9.78 -13.59
CA ASN A 161 8.68 10.90 -14.22
C ASN A 161 7.82 12.18 -14.14
N PRO A 162 8.20 13.17 -13.31
CA PRO A 162 7.42 14.41 -13.15
C PRO A 162 7.46 15.32 -14.39
N PHE A 163 8.42 15.13 -15.30
CA PHE A 163 8.57 15.96 -16.50
C PHE A 163 7.62 15.53 -17.62
N THR A 164 7.25 14.25 -17.68
CA THR A 164 6.27 13.70 -18.63
C THR A 164 4.96 13.31 -17.98
N ASN A 165 4.88 13.38 -16.65
CA ASN A 165 3.74 12.94 -15.85
C ASN A 165 3.37 11.48 -16.20
N THR A 166 4.37 10.60 -16.14
CA THR A 166 4.29 9.21 -16.57
C THR A 166 4.86 8.29 -15.48
N ILE A 167 4.12 7.27 -15.09
CA ILE A 167 4.58 6.13 -14.31
C ILE A 167 5.04 5.04 -15.29
N SER A 168 6.25 4.51 -15.08
CA SER A 168 6.73 3.28 -15.74
C SER A 168 6.73 2.15 -14.73
N LEU A 169 6.05 1.04 -15.06
CA LEU A 169 5.96 -0.14 -14.19
C LEU A 169 6.59 -1.38 -14.84
N TYR A 170 7.43 -2.07 -14.06
CA TYR A 170 8.17 -3.27 -14.38
C TYR A 170 8.08 -4.35 -13.28
N SER A 171 7.75 -3.96 -12.04
CA SER A 171 7.52 -4.88 -10.92
C SER A 171 6.05 -5.29 -10.81
N ASP A 172 5.84 -6.54 -10.44
CA ASP A 172 4.50 -7.08 -10.16
C ASP A 172 4.15 -6.95 -8.67
N HIS A 173 4.15 -5.74 -8.14
CA HIS A 173 3.86 -5.51 -6.73
C HIS A 173 2.93 -4.31 -6.56
N PRO A 174 1.69 -4.51 -6.06
CA PRO A 174 0.72 -3.42 -5.89
C PRO A 174 1.30 -2.24 -5.10
N ALA A 175 1.94 -2.49 -3.95
CA ALA A 175 2.52 -1.42 -3.14
C ALA A 175 3.56 -0.55 -3.89
N VAL A 176 4.36 -1.13 -4.79
CA VAL A 176 5.32 -0.37 -5.61
C VAL A 176 4.59 0.50 -6.63
N ALA A 177 3.55 -0.04 -7.27
CA ALA A 177 2.73 0.74 -8.19
C ALA A 177 2.02 1.90 -7.48
N LEU A 178 1.49 1.65 -6.28
CA LEU A 178 0.86 2.67 -5.42
C LEU A 178 1.87 3.73 -4.96
N HIS A 179 3.12 3.34 -4.66
CA HIS A 179 4.21 4.28 -4.34
C HIS A 179 4.45 5.26 -5.50
N GLU A 180 4.53 4.77 -6.74
CA GLU A 180 4.64 5.64 -7.91
C GLU A 180 3.39 6.52 -8.12
N GLY A 181 2.21 5.99 -7.79
CA GLY A 181 0.97 6.76 -7.69
C GLY A 181 1.06 7.89 -6.66
N GLY A 182 1.65 7.61 -5.50
CA GLY A 182 1.92 8.57 -4.43
C GLY A 182 2.83 9.71 -4.87
N HIS A 183 3.87 9.42 -5.65
CA HIS A 183 4.68 10.45 -6.30
C HIS A 183 3.82 11.30 -7.25
N ALA A 184 3.02 10.69 -8.12
CA ALA A 184 2.16 11.42 -9.04
C ALA A 184 1.16 12.33 -8.31
N LYS A 185 0.56 11.83 -7.23
CA LYS A 185 -0.33 12.58 -6.34
C LYS A 185 0.38 13.76 -5.70
N ASP A 186 1.56 13.54 -5.12
CA ASP A 186 2.34 14.60 -4.48
C ASP A 186 2.67 15.72 -5.47
N PHE A 187 3.24 15.36 -6.63
CA PHE A 187 3.54 16.31 -7.70
C PHE A 187 2.29 17.02 -8.20
N GLY A 188 1.13 16.35 -8.21
CA GLY A 188 -0.20 16.91 -8.44
C GLY A 188 -0.50 18.18 -7.63
N THR A 189 -0.02 18.24 -6.39
CA THR A 189 -0.26 19.34 -5.44
C THR A 189 0.81 20.44 -5.47
N ARG A 190 1.87 20.31 -6.28
CA ARG A 190 3.01 21.24 -6.28
C ARG A 190 2.86 22.35 -7.32
N LYS A 191 3.01 23.61 -6.89
CA LYS A 191 2.94 24.79 -7.78
C LYS A 191 4.10 24.84 -8.76
N TYR A 192 5.30 24.50 -8.28
CA TYR A 192 6.53 24.54 -9.07
C TYR A 192 7.09 23.13 -9.28
N LYS A 193 6.36 22.30 -10.04
CA LYS A 193 6.68 20.87 -10.24
C LYS A 193 8.12 20.63 -10.70
N GLY A 194 8.61 21.42 -11.66
CA GLY A 194 9.99 21.30 -12.14
C GLY A 194 11.05 21.62 -11.09
N THR A 195 10.85 22.69 -10.30
CA THR A 195 11.78 23.03 -9.22
C THR A 195 11.75 21.98 -8.12
N TYR A 196 10.55 21.49 -7.78
CA TYR A 196 10.38 20.42 -6.82
C TYR A 196 11.07 19.13 -7.29
N ALA A 197 10.91 18.74 -8.56
CA ALA A 197 11.60 17.59 -9.15
C ALA A 197 13.12 17.69 -9.05
N VAL A 198 13.69 18.84 -9.45
CA VAL A 198 15.14 19.00 -9.46
C VAL A 198 15.72 19.12 -8.05
N ALA A 199 15.03 19.82 -7.14
CA ALA A 199 15.44 19.86 -5.75
C ALA A 199 15.35 18.46 -5.10
N GLY A 200 14.28 17.72 -5.39
CA GLY A 200 14.07 16.34 -4.95
C GLY A 200 15.07 15.33 -5.53
N ALA A 201 15.82 15.68 -6.58
CA ALA A 201 16.90 14.84 -7.09
C ALA A 201 18.23 15.03 -6.33
N LEU A 202 18.34 16.05 -5.47
CA LEU A 202 19.55 16.28 -4.68
C LEU A 202 19.67 15.23 -3.57
N PRO A 203 20.90 14.78 -3.23
CA PRO A 203 21.12 13.90 -2.10
C PRO A 203 20.47 14.47 -0.83
N ILE A 204 19.94 13.59 0.01
CA ILE A 204 19.20 13.90 1.26
C ILE A 204 17.81 14.48 0.99
N VAL A 205 17.68 15.48 0.11
CA VAL A 205 16.39 16.06 -0.24
C VAL A 205 15.48 15.02 -0.90
N SER A 206 16.05 14.09 -1.67
CA SER A 206 15.34 12.97 -2.27
C SER A 206 14.58 12.09 -1.30
N LEU A 207 14.99 12.02 -0.02
CA LEU A 207 14.29 11.22 0.98
C LEU A 207 12.89 11.77 1.29
N TRP A 208 12.68 13.07 1.12
CA TRP A 208 11.41 13.72 1.40
C TRP A 208 10.26 13.26 0.47
N PRO A 209 10.37 13.38 -0.87
CA PRO A 209 9.34 12.86 -1.76
C PRO A 209 9.16 11.34 -1.63
N GLU A 210 10.24 10.57 -1.42
CA GLU A 210 10.13 9.12 -1.21
C GLU A 210 9.35 8.76 0.06
N ALA A 211 9.53 9.53 1.15
CA ALA A 211 8.77 9.34 2.38
C ALA A 211 7.29 9.68 2.19
N ILE A 212 6.99 10.74 1.42
CA ILE A 212 5.61 11.10 1.09
C ILE A 212 4.94 9.98 0.27
N ALA A 213 5.58 9.51 -0.79
CA ALA A 213 5.05 8.44 -1.64
C ALA A 213 4.84 7.14 -0.84
N THR A 214 5.80 6.77 0.01
CA THR A 214 5.69 5.59 0.89
C THR A 214 4.51 5.71 1.86
N ASN A 215 4.40 6.85 2.54
CA ASN A 215 3.32 7.09 3.49
C ASN A 215 1.95 7.20 2.81
N ASP A 216 1.90 7.71 1.58
CA ASP A 216 0.65 7.77 0.81
C ASP A 216 0.19 6.36 0.40
N ALA A 217 1.10 5.52 -0.10
CA ALA A 217 0.77 4.13 -0.45
C ALA A 217 0.27 3.34 0.76
N LEU A 218 0.97 3.42 1.90
CA LEU A 218 0.55 2.77 3.15
C LEU A 218 -0.75 3.34 3.68
N GLY A 219 -0.90 4.67 3.67
CA GLY A 219 -2.12 5.35 4.12
C GLY A 219 -3.33 5.01 3.26
N TYR A 220 -3.15 4.83 1.94
CA TYR A 220 -4.19 4.38 1.02
C TYR A 220 -4.64 2.96 1.35
N LEU A 221 -3.70 2.00 1.42
CA LEU A 221 -4.03 0.60 1.74
C LEU A 221 -4.75 0.48 3.09
N ARG A 222 -4.30 1.27 4.06
CA ARG A 222 -4.93 1.37 5.38
C ARG A 222 -6.36 1.91 5.32
N ALA A 223 -6.61 2.93 4.50
CA ALA A 223 -7.93 3.55 4.34
C ALA A 223 -8.90 2.64 3.57
N GLU A 224 -8.38 1.81 2.65
CA GLU A 224 -9.13 0.78 1.93
C GLU A 224 -9.34 -0.51 2.75
N GLU A 225 -8.78 -0.58 3.97
CA GLU A 225 -8.82 -1.77 4.83
C GLU A 225 -8.19 -3.02 4.18
N GLU A 226 -7.27 -2.83 3.25
CA GLU A 226 -6.52 -3.87 2.54
C GLU A 226 -5.32 -4.34 3.36
N TYR A 227 -5.58 -4.92 4.54
CA TYR A 227 -4.54 -5.24 5.55
C TYR A 227 -3.46 -6.20 5.07
N GLU A 228 -3.81 -7.17 4.22
CA GLU A 228 -2.83 -8.11 3.66
C GLU A 228 -1.85 -7.38 2.73
N LEU A 229 -2.36 -6.50 1.87
CA LEU A 229 -1.52 -5.66 1.01
C LEU A 229 -0.74 -4.61 1.82
N GLU A 230 -1.31 -4.08 2.91
CA GLU A 230 -0.61 -3.20 3.84
C GLU A 230 0.57 -3.92 4.52
N GLU A 231 0.39 -5.18 4.94
CA GLU A 231 1.46 -6.04 5.49
C GLU A 231 2.60 -6.19 4.45
N GLU A 232 2.27 -6.60 3.23
CA GLU A 232 3.26 -6.75 2.14
C GLU A 232 3.93 -5.41 1.78
N ALA A 233 3.19 -4.31 1.79
CA ALA A 233 3.71 -2.99 1.53
C ALA A 233 4.77 -2.58 2.57
N TYR A 234 4.56 -2.87 3.85
CA TYR A 234 5.59 -2.65 4.87
C TYR A 234 6.84 -3.49 4.63
N GLU A 235 6.69 -4.75 4.21
CA GLU A 235 7.82 -5.64 3.96
C GLU A 235 8.67 -5.22 2.75
N VAL A 236 8.10 -4.51 1.79
CA VAL A 236 8.80 -4.09 0.56
C VAL A 236 9.20 -2.61 0.57
N LEU A 237 8.32 -1.70 0.95
CA LEU A 237 8.57 -0.25 0.86
C LEU A 237 9.58 0.24 1.90
N TYR A 238 9.62 -0.35 3.10
CA TYR A 238 10.61 0.03 4.12
C TYR A 238 12.05 -0.30 3.73
N PRO A 239 12.38 -1.54 3.31
CA PRO A 239 13.71 -1.83 2.81
C PRO A 239 14.03 -1.06 1.52
N ALA A 240 13.05 -0.84 0.63
CA ALA A 240 13.24 0.01 -0.54
C ALA A 240 13.62 1.45 -0.13
N TYR A 241 12.91 2.03 0.84
CA TYR A 241 13.21 3.36 1.38
C TYR A 241 14.62 3.43 1.97
N ALA A 242 15.07 2.38 2.65
CA ALA A 242 16.44 2.29 3.15
C ALA A 242 17.50 2.31 2.03
N THR A 243 17.18 1.81 0.82
CA THR A 243 18.09 1.95 -0.35
C THR A 243 18.23 3.41 -0.80
N TYR A 244 17.18 4.23 -0.65
CA TYR A 244 17.27 5.67 -0.94
C TYR A 244 18.12 6.38 0.12
N ILE A 245 17.99 6.03 1.40
CA ILE A 245 18.87 6.55 2.47
C ILE A 245 20.33 6.21 2.17
N ALA A 246 20.62 4.96 1.80
CA ALA A 246 21.95 4.54 1.39
C ALA A 246 22.47 5.32 0.18
N GLY A 247 21.63 5.51 -0.85
CA GLY A 247 21.99 6.29 -2.04
C GLY A 247 22.33 7.74 -1.70
N ALA A 248 21.54 8.38 -0.83
CA ALA A 248 21.79 9.74 -0.35
C ALA A 248 23.09 9.85 0.47
N ALA A 249 23.47 8.80 1.22
CA ALA A 249 24.68 8.76 2.02
C ALA A 249 25.94 8.38 1.22
N THR A 250 25.80 7.64 0.11
CA THR A 250 26.91 7.06 -0.66
C THR A 250 27.97 8.08 -1.10
N PRO A 251 27.63 9.29 -1.58
CA PRO A 251 28.63 10.32 -1.93
C PRO A 251 29.56 10.72 -0.78
N PHE A 252 29.20 10.41 0.47
CA PHE A 252 29.96 10.76 1.68
C PHE A 252 30.73 9.56 2.28
N LEU A 253 30.61 8.38 1.68
CA LEU A 253 31.20 7.14 2.20
C LEU A 253 32.27 6.59 1.25
N PRO A 254 33.37 6.02 1.77
CA PRO A 254 34.44 5.46 0.96
C PRO A 254 34.15 4.04 0.45
N TYR A 255 32.88 3.59 0.48
CA TYR A 255 32.46 2.23 0.12
C TYR A 255 31.68 2.23 -1.19
N GLY A 256 31.62 1.08 -1.88
CA GLY A 256 30.82 0.92 -3.09
C GLY A 256 29.31 0.97 -2.79
N ASP A 257 28.54 1.59 -3.68
CA ASP A 257 27.08 1.80 -3.58
C ASP A 257 26.32 0.52 -3.18
N LEU A 258 26.64 -0.61 -3.82
CA LEU A 258 26.00 -1.89 -3.52
C LEU A 258 26.23 -2.36 -2.08
N ALA A 259 27.44 -2.17 -1.53
CA ALA A 259 27.74 -2.57 -0.16
C ALA A 259 27.03 -1.68 0.87
N VAL A 260 26.97 -0.36 0.60
CA VAL A 260 26.23 0.59 1.43
C VAL A 260 24.74 0.25 1.42
N LYS A 261 24.16 0.02 0.23
CA LYS A 261 22.75 -0.39 0.08
C LYS A 261 22.47 -1.73 0.79
N ALA A 262 23.29 -2.75 0.57
CA ALA A 262 23.14 -4.05 1.22
C ALA A 262 23.18 -3.96 2.76
N GLY A 263 24.03 -3.08 3.31
CA GLY A 263 24.04 -2.83 4.75
C GLY A 263 22.80 -2.09 5.25
N ALA A 264 22.32 -1.10 4.49
CA ALA A 264 21.19 -0.27 4.88
C ALA A 264 19.83 -0.98 4.79
N VAL A 265 19.65 -1.94 3.86
CA VAL A 265 18.38 -2.67 3.74
C VAL A 265 18.07 -3.54 4.96
N ILE A 266 19.08 -3.98 5.71
CA ILE A 266 18.88 -4.85 6.90
C ILE A 266 17.97 -4.17 7.94
N PRO A 267 18.28 -2.97 8.47
CA PRO A 267 17.37 -2.30 9.39
C PRO A 267 16.02 -1.95 8.74
N GLY A 268 15.98 -1.68 7.43
CA GLY A 268 14.73 -1.49 6.68
C GLY A 268 13.82 -2.72 6.73
N HIS A 269 14.36 -3.91 6.47
CA HIS A 269 13.64 -5.19 6.58
C HIS A 269 13.16 -5.47 8.01
N LEU A 270 13.98 -5.18 9.02
CA LEU A 270 13.58 -5.36 10.42
C LEU A 270 12.42 -4.46 10.80
N ALA A 271 12.47 -3.18 10.42
CA ALA A 271 11.41 -2.22 10.69
C ALA A 271 10.13 -2.56 9.91
N GLY A 272 10.26 -2.91 8.62
CA GLY A 272 9.14 -3.34 7.78
C GLY A 272 8.42 -4.55 8.36
N ARG A 273 9.14 -5.61 8.72
CA ARG A 273 8.56 -6.80 9.35
C ARG A 273 7.94 -6.54 10.72
N TRP A 274 8.49 -5.60 11.50
CA TRP A 274 7.88 -5.21 12.76
C TRP A 274 6.53 -4.53 12.52
N LYS A 275 6.45 -3.58 11.57
CA LYS A 275 5.20 -2.90 11.20
C LYS A 275 4.17 -3.82 10.56
N ALA A 276 4.60 -4.70 9.67
CA ALA A 276 3.77 -5.78 9.12
C ALA A 276 3.07 -6.60 10.21
N ARG A 277 3.79 -6.97 11.29
CA ARG A 277 3.19 -7.67 12.45
C ARG A 277 2.18 -6.82 13.21
N GLU A 278 2.39 -5.51 13.34
CA GLU A 278 1.43 -4.61 14.00
C GLU A 278 0.11 -4.55 13.22
N VAL A 279 0.19 -4.41 11.88
CA VAL A 279 -0.98 -4.43 10.99
C VAL A 279 -1.77 -5.73 11.14
N LYS A 280 -1.05 -6.87 11.10
CA LYS A 280 -1.65 -8.20 11.28
C LYS A 280 -2.34 -8.37 12.63
N GLN A 281 -1.72 -7.90 13.70
CA GLN A 281 -2.32 -7.94 15.04
C GLN A 281 -3.60 -7.11 15.11
N GLU A 282 -3.61 -5.96 14.46
CA GLU A 282 -4.81 -5.13 14.39
C GLU A 282 -5.93 -5.78 13.59
N GLN A 283 -5.63 -6.35 12.43
CA GLN A 283 -6.60 -7.09 11.62
C GLN A 283 -7.25 -8.21 12.46
N LEU A 284 -6.44 -9.03 13.14
CA LEU A 284 -6.93 -10.10 14.02
C LEU A 284 -7.80 -9.54 15.17
N ALA A 285 -7.39 -8.43 15.78
CA ALA A 285 -8.17 -7.80 16.86
C ALA A 285 -9.53 -7.26 16.37
N ARG A 286 -9.59 -6.74 15.12
CA ARG A 286 -10.85 -6.30 14.49
C ARG A 286 -11.78 -7.46 14.17
N HIS A 287 -11.24 -8.56 13.63
CA HIS A 287 -12.03 -9.77 13.38
C HIS A 287 -12.60 -10.34 14.69
N ALA A 288 -11.78 -10.50 15.73
CA ALA A 288 -12.23 -11.00 17.03
C ALA A 288 -13.33 -10.11 17.65
N ARG A 289 -13.21 -8.77 17.54
CA ARG A 289 -14.27 -7.85 18.00
C ARG A 289 -15.57 -8.00 17.21
N SER A 290 -15.47 -8.18 15.90
CA SER A 290 -16.64 -8.34 15.02
C SER A 290 -17.39 -9.64 15.32
N GLU A 291 -16.66 -10.75 15.53
CA GLU A 291 -17.24 -12.04 15.93
C GLU A 291 -17.95 -11.94 17.29
N LEU A 292 -17.33 -11.30 18.29
CA LEU A 292 -17.95 -11.10 19.61
C LEU A 292 -19.24 -10.27 19.52
N GLN A 293 -19.27 -9.23 18.67
CA GLN A 293 -20.48 -8.43 18.44
C GLN A 293 -21.60 -9.24 17.78
N GLN A 294 -21.29 -10.09 16.79
CA GLN A 294 -22.28 -10.96 16.14
C GLN A 294 -22.88 -12.00 17.10
N VAL A 295 -22.05 -12.63 17.94
CA VAL A 295 -22.51 -13.60 18.95
C VAL A 295 -23.43 -12.92 19.97
N SER A 296 -23.07 -11.72 20.42
CA SER A 296 -23.90 -10.94 21.35
C SER A 296 -25.23 -10.51 20.74
N ALA A 297 -25.24 -10.10 19.47
CA ALA A 297 -26.46 -9.72 18.75
C ALA A 297 -27.41 -10.91 18.55
N THR A 298 -26.88 -12.10 18.25
CA THR A 298 -27.69 -13.32 18.03
C THR A 298 -28.34 -13.84 19.31
N GLN A 299 -27.72 -13.59 20.48
CA GLN A 299 -28.31 -13.96 21.78
C GLN A 299 -29.38 -12.97 22.27
N THR A 300 -29.57 -11.84 21.59
CA THR A 300 -30.51 -10.78 21.98
C THR A 300 -31.78 -10.76 21.11
N GLU A 301 -31.94 -11.65 20.13
CA GLU A 301 -33.27 -11.85 19.54
C GLU A 301 -34.20 -12.47 20.60
N PRO A 302 -35.27 -11.75 21.03
CA PRO A 302 -36.24 -12.36 21.91
C PRO A 302 -36.90 -13.49 21.14
N ALA A 303 -36.91 -14.69 21.73
CA ALA A 303 -37.81 -15.74 21.30
C ALA A 303 -39.20 -15.11 21.15
N SER A 304 -39.74 -15.13 19.93
CA SER A 304 -41.11 -14.74 19.66
C SER A 304 -42.04 -15.73 20.35
N ASP A 305 -42.23 -15.54 21.66
CA ASP A 305 -43.30 -16.12 22.43
C ASP A 305 -44.27 -14.98 22.75
N GLN A 306 -45.12 -14.69 21.77
CA GLN A 306 -46.40 -14.07 22.02
C GLN A 306 -47.47 -15.11 21.71
N THR A 307 -47.58 -16.02 22.67
CA THR A 307 -48.85 -16.63 23.02
C THR A 307 -49.77 -15.50 23.49
N ASP A 308 -50.81 -15.19 22.71
CA ASP A 308 -51.90 -14.29 23.08
C ASP A 308 -52.66 -14.85 24.28
N GLU A 309 -52.21 -14.56 25.51
CA GLU A 309 -53.03 -14.72 26.70
C GLU A 309 -53.37 -13.36 27.32
N ASN A 310 -54.64 -13.00 27.12
CA ASN A 310 -55.31 -11.82 27.64
C ASN A 310 -55.24 -11.81 29.19
N PRO A 311 -54.58 -10.82 29.83
CA PRO A 311 -54.46 -10.72 31.28
C PRO A 311 -55.80 -10.63 32.04
N GLN A 312 -56.91 -10.38 31.34
CA GLN A 312 -58.24 -10.31 31.97
C GLN A 312 -58.86 -11.68 32.29
N GLN A 313 -58.42 -12.79 31.67
CA GLN A 313 -58.97 -14.12 31.96
C GLN A 313 -58.42 -14.75 33.25
N ILE A 314 -57.17 -14.44 33.61
CA ILE A 314 -56.53 -15.02 34.81
C ILE A 314 -57.18 -14.48 36.10
N GLN A 315 -57.70 -13.26 36.08
CA GLN A 315 -58.33 -12.66 37.26
C GLN A 315 -59.78 -13.13 37.49
N GLN A 316 -60.47 -13.61 36.45
CA GLN A 316 -61.80 -14.23 36.56
C GLN A 316 -61.74 -15.68 37.06
N ALA A 317 -60.74 -16.46 36.64
CA ALA A 317 -60.60 -17.86 37.08
C ALA A 317 -60.31 -17.99 38.59
N HIS A 318 -59.62 -17.02 39.19
CA HIS A 318 -59.28 -17.06 40.61
C HIS A 318 -60.47 -16.74 41.55
N PHE A 319 -61.54 -16.11 41.03
CA PHE A 319 -62.75 -15.80 41.81
C PHE A 319 -63.81 -16.92 41.75
N GLU A 320 -63.81 -17.76 40.71
CA GLU A 320 -64.74 -18.89 40.60
C GLU A 320 -64.31 -20.14 41.37
N GLN A 321 -63.02 -20.26 41.74
CA GLN A 321 -62.49 -21.42 42.48
C GLN A 321 -62.77 -21.39 44.00
N MET A 322 -63.27 -20.29 44.57
CA MET A 322 -63.66 -20.23 46.00
C MET A 322 -65.13 -20.59 46.28
N ALA A 323 -65.90 -21.00 45.26
CA ALA A 323 -67.35 -21.20 45.37
C ALA A 323 -67.86 -22.62 45.04
N ARG A 324 -67.04 -23.68 45.20
CA ARG A 324 -67.55 -25.07 45.11
C ARG A 324 -67.08 -25.95 46.27
N PRO A 325 -68.01 -26.53 47.05
CA PRO A 325 -67.69 -27.57 48.01
C PRO A 325 -67.57 -28.94 47.32
N ASP A 326 -66.66 -29.74 47.84
CA ASP A 326 -66.54 -31.21 47.83
C ASP A 326 -67.01 -32.00 46.59
N GLU A 327 -66.06 -32.66 45.93
CA GLU A 327 -66.22 -34.07 45.58
C GLU A 327 -64.84 -34.74 45.48
N GLN A 328 -64.61 -35.67 46.40
CA GLN A 328 -63.49 -36.61 46.38
C GLN A 328 -63.76 -37.64 45.29
N GLU A 329 -62.81 -37.86 44.37
CA GLU A 329 -62.69 -39.17 43.73
C GLU A 329 -61.23 -39.56 43.51
N MET A 330 -61.00 -40.84 43.74
CA MET A 330 -59.75 -41.55 43.98
C MET A 330 -59.60 -42.54 42.82
N GLN A 331 -58.45 -42.55 42.12
CA GLN A 331 -57.93 -43.71 41.35
C GLN A 331 -56.54 -43.38 40.77
N THR A 332 -55.46 -43.93 41.33
CA THR A 332 -54.70 -45.14 40.92
C THR A 332 -53.97 -45.05 39.58
N ASP A 333 -52.64 -44.92 39.70
CA ASP A 333 -51.59 -45.78 39.13
C ASP A 333 -51.89 -46.54 37.82
N GLN A 334 -51.13 -46.25 36.77
CA GLN A 334 -50.41 -47.30 36.02
C GLN A 334 -49.39 -46.75 35.02
N SER A 335 -48.18 -47.30 35.17
CA SER A 335 -47.14 -47.58 34.16
C SER A 335 -47.57 -47.67 32.69
N VAL A 336 -46.64 -47.36 31.77
CA VAL A 336 -46.09 -48.32 30.78
C VAL A 336 -44.97 -47.67 29.93
N LYS A 337 -43.82 -48.36 29.92
CA LYS A 337 -42.69 -48.24 28.97
C LYS A 337 -43.14 -48.39 27.51
N ARG A 338 -42.49 -47.71 26.58
CA ARG A 338 -42.07 -48.32 25.30
C ARG A 338 -40.87 -47.61 24.68
N LEU A 339 -39.76 -48.36 24.63
CA LEU A 339 -38.67 -48.19 23.67
C LEU A 339 -39.19 -48.45 22.24
N ASN A 340 -38.62 -47.77 21.25
CA ASN A 340 -38.42 -48.37 19.92
C ASN A 340 -37.16 -47.82 19.25
N PHE A 341 -36.30 -48.77 18.89
CA PHE A 341 -35.21 -48.69 17.91
C PHE A 341 -35.77 -48.61 16.48
N ASN A 342 -35.02 -47.99 15.56
CA ASN A 342 -34.87 -48.32 14.13
C ASN A 342 -34.25 -47.11 13.41
N GLN A 343 -33.48 -47.21 12.32
CA GLN A 343 -32.67 -48.22 11.67
C GLN A 343 -31.99 -47.46 10.51
N ALA A 344 -30.86 -47.96 10.02
CA ALA A 344 -30.05 -47.38 8.95
C ALA A 344 -30.59 -47.64 7.52
N GLY A 345 -30.03 -46.90 6.55
CA GLY A 345 -30.15 -47.06 5.09
C GLY A 345 -30.22 -45.65 4.46
N GLU A 346 -29.35 -45.20 3.55
CA GLU A 346 -28.45 -45.85 2.58
C GLU A 346 -27.11 -45.09 2.47
#